data_AF-A0A7X2LUZ9-F1
#
_entry.id   AF-A0A7X2LUZ9-F1
#
_cell.length_a   1.000
_cell.length_b   1.000
_cell.length_c   1.000
_cell.angle_alpha   90.00
_cell.angle_beta   90.00
_cell.angle_gamma   90.00
#
_symmetry.space_group_name_H-M   'P 1'
#
loop_
_entity.id
_entity.type
_entity.pdbx_description
1 polymer ?
#
loop_
_entity_poly.entity_id
_entity_poly.type
_entity_poly.pdbx_seq_one_letter_code
_entity_poly.pdbx_strand_id
1 'polypeptide(L)'
;MRHLSIKQAFTATFLLALVLAALTLWALLRVSDKQAAATSASQARYQSYLLADELRQSSDDLTRLARTYVVSGDAAYERQYMDILDIRNGKKPRPEHYERIYWDFVAGGLPVPPSSGQTVALQDLMKQAGFTDQEFAKLKQAQANSDGLVKTEVIAMNAVKGLFDDGKGNFTRKDAPDMEMARRIMHDATYHQNKARIMQPLNEFLVLLDNRTAAAVAQAEQDTRTAFALAVTLLALSVGGTLLCLQLVYRYIQRNLASATSAAEKIAEGDLTEEISVAHHDEVGILMQAIATINGNLAGMIGKIHESTDEMAVATGEVAKGNADLSARTESQASSLQQTASSMESLTHTVQRNATDATEANRLAATASTIAAQGGDVVSQVISTMGAIRESSTRIGNITSVIDGIAFQTNILALNAAVEAARAGEQGRGFAVVASEVRSLAQRSAAAAKEIKELIGDSSGRVEAGARMVDEAGKTMAQIVLAVRQLEGIMAGITNASAEQSTGIQEVNRAVTQMDAITQQNAALVEQAAAAAESLREQAQGLARAVSTFRLRGEGSGYATASAAAHSRHLALSH
;
A
#
# COMPACT_ATOMS: atom_id res chain seq x y z
N MET A 1 -18.57 6.87 33.40
CA MET A 1 -17.66 5.83 32.85
C MET A 1 -16.77 6.45 31.77
N ARG A 2 -15.91 7.41 32.14
CA ARG A 2 -14.87 7.92 31.24
C ARG A 2 -13.65 7.02 31.42
N HIS A 3 -13.17 6.42 30.33
CA HIS A 3 -11.92 5.64 30.22
C HIS A 3 -11.85 4.28 30.93
N LEU A 4 -12.78 3.35 30.66
CA LEU A 4 -12.46 1.93 30.85
C LEU A 4 -12.18 1.28 29.50
N SER A 5 -11.01 0.63 29.38
CA SER A 5 -10.69 -0.20 28.23
C SER A 5 -11.66 -1.38 28.13
N ILE A 6 -11.81 -1.98 26.94
CA ILE A 6 -12.67 -3.17 26.76
C ILE A 6 -12.24 -4.27 27.72
N LYS A 7 -10.92 -4.46 27.85
CA LYS A 7 -10.33 -5.40 28.82
C LYS A 7 -10.73 -5.06 30.25
N GLN A 8 -10.62 -3.79 30.65
CA GLN A 8 -10.99 -3.35 32.01
C GLN A 8 -12.49 -3.53 32.30
N ALA A 9 -13.35 -3.30 31.32
CA ALA A 9 -14.79 -3.47 31.48
C ALA A 9 -15.18 -4.95 31.60
N PHE A 10 -14.53 -5.83 30.83
CA PHE A 10 -14.68 -7.28 30.96
C PHE A 10 -14.14 -7.81 32.30
N THR A 11 -12.96 -7.36 32.75
CA THR A 11 -12.40 -7.79 34.03
C THR A 11 -13.25 -7.31 35.21
N ALA A 12 -13.75 -6.08 35.17
CA ALA A 12 -14.67 -5.56 36.20
C ALA A 12 -15.98 -6.37 36.24
N THR A 13 -16.55 -6.70 35.08
CA THR A 13 -17.77 -7.53 34.98
C THR A 13 -17.52 -8.94 35.52
N PHE A 14 -16.36 -9.53 35.19
CA PHE A 14 -15.97 -10.85 35.67
C PHE A 14 -15.76 -10.90 37.19
N LEU A 15 -15.06 -9.91 37.76
CA LEU A 15 -14.86 -9.81 39.20
C LEU A 15 -16.17 -9.61 39.95
N LEU A 16 -17.07 -8.75 39.43
CA LEU A 16 -18.39 -8.55 39.99
C LEU A 16 -19.22 -9.85 39.96
N ALA A 17 -19.20 -10.58 38.85
CA ALA A 17 -19.88 -11.87 38.73
C ALA A 17 -19.31 -12.92 39.71
N LEU A 18 -17.99 -12.95 39.93
CA LEU A 18 -17.34 -13.82 40.91
C LEU A 18 -17.80 -13.52 42.34
N VAL A 19 -17.85 -12.24 42.71
CA VAL A 19 -18.31 -11.82 44.05
C VAL A 19 -19.78 -12.19 44.25
N LEU A 20 -20.64 -11.93 43.26
CA LEU A 20 -22.05 -12.29 43.33
C LEU A 20 -22.26 -13.81 43.38
N ALA A 21 -21.48 -14.58 42.61
CA ALA A 21 -21.49 -16.05 42.67
C ALA A 21 -21.07 -16.57 44.05
N ALA A 22 -20.01 -16.02 44.65
CA ALA A 22 -19.57 -16.40 45.99
C ALA A 22 -20.64 -16.11 47.07
N LEU A 23 -21.32 -14.96 46.98
CA LEU A 23 -22.43 -14.62 47.87
C LEU A 23 -23.62 -15.57 47.70
N THR A 24 -23.96 -15.95 46.46
CA THR A 24 -25.04 -16.92 46.20
C THR A 24 -24.70 -18.31 46.73
N LEU A 25 -23.44 -18.76 46.57
CA LEU A 25 -22.99 -20.04 47.11
C LEU A 25 -23.04 -20.06 48.64
N TRP A 26 -22.60 -18.98 49.29
CA TRP A 26 -22.69 -18.82 50.73
C TRP A 26 -24.14 -18.90 51.23
N ALA A 27 -25.08 -18.25 50.53
CA ALA A 27 -26.50 -18.30 50.87
C ALA A 27 -27.10 -19.71 50.71
N LEU A 28 -26.70 -20.46 49.66
CA LEU A 28 -27.13 -21.86 49.46
C LEU A 28 -26.62 -22.79 50.58
N LEU A 29 -25.37 -22.62 51.01
CA LEU A 29 -24.83 -23.38 52.15
C LEU A 29 -25.62 -23.11 53.43
N ARG A 30 -26.01 -21.85 53.68
CA ARG A 30 -26.88 -21.47 54.80
C ARG A 30 -28.26 -22.13 54.75
N VAL A 31 -28.85 -22.29 53.56
CA VAL A 31 -30.14 -23.00 53.41
C VAL A 31 -29.98 -24.47 53.83
N SER A 32 -28.90 -25.12 53.39
CA SER A 32 -28.60 -26.51 53.76
C SER A 32 -28.50 -26.68 55.29
N ASP A 33 -27.77 -25.78 55.97
CA ASP A 33 -27.63 -25.81 57.42
C ASP A 33 -28.97 -25.66 58.15
N LYS A 34 -29.81 -24.72 57.69
CA LYS A 34 -31.13 -24.47 58.30
C LYS A 34 -32.11 -25.62 58.05
N GLN A 35 -32.05 -26.23 56.87
CA GLN A 35 -32.86 -27.40 56.54
C GLN A 35 -32.46 -28.63 57.38
N ALA A 36 -31.17 -28.82 57.66
CA ALA A 36 -30.69 -29.84 58.59
C ALA A 36 -31.23 -29.60 60.02
N ALA A 37 -31.23 -28.33 60.49
CA ALA A 37 -31.79 -27.97 61.78
C ALA A 37 -33.31 -28.23 61.87
N ALA A 38 -34.08 -27.92 60.82
CA ALA A 38 -35.51 -28.23 60.76
C ALA A 38 -35.78 -29.74 60.82
N THR A 39 -34.99 -30.53 60.08
CA THR A 39 -35.06 -31.99 60.12
C THR A 39 -34.76 -32.53 61.51
N SER A 40 -33.71 -31.99 62.17
CA SER A 40 -33.35 -32.36 63.54
C SER A 40 -34.45 -32.02 64.56
N ALA A 41 -35.07 -30.83 64.45
CA ALA A 41 -36.18 -30.42 65.31
C ALA A 41 -37.41 -31.34 65.14
N SER A 42 -37.73 -31.73 63.91
CA SER A 42 -38.82 -32.69 63.63
C SER A 42 -38.53 -34.07 64.23
N GLN A 43 -37.28 -34.55 64.12
CA GLN A 43 -36.88 -35.82 64.72
C GLN A 43 -36.95 -35.76 66.26
N ALA A 44 -36.51 -34.66 66.87
CA ALA A 44 -36.58 -34.46 68.31
C ALA A 44 -38.04 -34.40 68.82
N ARG A 45 -38.94 -33.76 68.06
CA ARG A 45 -40.39 -33.77 68.32
C ARG A 45 -40.95 -35.18 68.31
N TYR A 46 -40.61 -35.96 67.28
CA TYR A 46 -41.05 -37.35 67.15
C TYR A 46 -40.56 -38.22 68.32
N GLN A 47 -39.28 -38.14 68.67
CA GLN A 47 -38.72 -38.89 69.81
C GLN A 47 -39.36 -38.49 71.15
N SER A 48 -39.59 -37.19 71.36
CA SER A 48 -40.27 -36.70 72.56
C SER A 48 -41.70 -37.23 72.66
N TYR A 49 -42.42 -37.29 71.54
CA TYR A 49 -43.77 -37.87 71.49
C TYR A 49 -43.77 -39.37 71.84
N LEU A 50 -42.83 -40.16 71.30
CA LEU A 50 -42.73 -41.60 71.61
C LEU A 50 -42.53 -41.85 73.10
N LEU A 51 -41.64 -41.11 73.76
CA LEU A 51 -41.38 -41.25 75.19
C LEU A 51 -42.59 -40.86 76.04
N ALA A 52 -43.32 -39.83 75.62
CA ALA A 52 -44.54 -39.38 76.29
C ALA A 52 -45.71 -40.36 76.10
N ASP A 53 -45.83 -40.96 74.91
CA ASP A 53 -46.83 -41.97 74.63
C ASP A 53 -46.53 -43.28 75.37
N GLU A 54 -45.28 -43.71 75.45
CA GLU A 54 -44.86 -44.82 76.31
C GLU A 54 -45.24 -44.57 77.79
N LEU A 55 -45.04 -43.35 78.30
CA LEU A 55 -45.43 -43.02 79.67
C LEU A 55 -46.94 -43.17 79.88
N ARG A 56 -47.74 -42.68 78.93
CA ARG A 56 -49.20 -42.79 78.99
C ARG A 56 -49.65 -44.25 78.87
N GLN A 57 -49.10 -44.98 77.91
CA GLN A 57 -49.44 -46.37 77.65
C GLN A 57 -49.05 -47.28 78.81
N SER A 58 -47.83 -47.15 79.36
CA SER A 58 -47.41 -47.92 80.53
C SER A 58 -48.34 -47.67 81.73
N SER A 59 -48.83 -46.44 81.91
CA SER A 59 -49.84 -46.14 82.93
C SER A 59 -51.18 -46.84 82.67
N ASP A 60 -51.63 -46.92 81.42
CA ASP A 60 -52.88 -47.61 81.06
C ASP A 60 -52.75 -49.14 81.19
N ASP A 61 -51.60 -49.69 80.80
CA ASP A 61 -51.28 -51.11 80.96
C ASP A 61 -51.22 -51.53 82.42
N LEU A 62 -50.62 -50.73 83.31
CA LEU A 62 -50.64 -50.98 84.76
C LEU A 62 -52.08 -51.11 85.29
N THR A 63 -52.96 -50.14 84.96
CA THR A 63 -54.37 -50.21 85.35
C THR A 63 -55.06 -51.46 84.79
N ARG A 64 -54.85 -51.76 83.50
CA ARG A 64 -55.46 -52.91 82.82
C ARG A 64 -55.05 -54.21 83.48
N LEU A 65 -53.74 -54.41 83.70
CA LEU A 65 -53.19 -55.61 84.32
C LEU A 65 -53.64 -55.76 85.77
N ALA A 66 -53.67 -54.68 86.55
CA ALA A 66 -54.17 -54.69 87.91
C ALA A 66 -55.65 -55.13 87.98
N ARG A 67 -56.51 -54.58 87.12
CA ARG A 67 -57.92 -54.97 87.02
C ARG A 67 -58.11 -56.42 86.57
N THR A 68 -57.36 -56.85 85.57
CA THR A 68 -57.42 -58.24 85.08
C THR A 68 -56.97 -59.21 86.17
N TYR A 69 -55.92 -58.88 86.93
CA TYR A 69 -55.43 -59.71 88.03
C TYR A 69 -56.47 -59.89 89.13
N VAL A 70 -57.12 -58.81 89.59
CA VAL A 70 -58.10 -58.93 90.69
C VAL A 70 -59.37 -59.67 90.32
N VAL A 71 -59.64 -59.83 89.02
CA VAL A 71 -60.76 -60.63 88.51
C VAL A 71 -60.34 -62.09 88.26
N SER A 72 -59.17 -62.32 87.68
CA SER A 72 -58.72 -63.65 87.24
C SER A 72 -57.94 -64.44 88.31
N GLY A 73 -57.19 -63.78 89.17
CA GLY A 73 -56.22 -64.39 90.08
C GLY A 73 -54.95 -64.94 89.41
N ASP A 74 -54.75 -64.71 88.11
CA ASP A 74 -53.59 -65.24 87.37
C ASP A 74 -52.31 -64.43 87.64
N ALA A 75 -51.34 -65.04 88.32
CA ALA A 75 -50.03 -64.46 88.64
C ALA A 75 -49.22 -63.96 87.41
N ALA A 76 -49.57 -64.35 86.18
CA ALA A 76 -48.96 -63.79 84.98
C ALA A 76 -49.20 -62.26 84.87
N TYR A 77 -50.40 -61.78 85.20
CA TYR A 77 -50.73 -60.35 85.08
C TYR A 77 -50.07 -59.50 86.19
N GLU A 78 -49.92 -60.04 87.40
CA GLU A 78 -49.15 -59.39 88.46
C GLU A 78 -47.65 -59.30 88.11
N ARG A 79 -47.07 -60.36 87.52
CA ARG A 79 -45.69 -60.32 87.02
C ARG A 79 -45.51 -59.27 85.94
N GLN A 80 -46.41 -59.21 84.94
CA GLN A 80 -46.36 -58.18 83.90
C GLN A 80 -46.46 -56.77 84.48
N TYR A 81 -47.32 -56.56 85.48
CA TYR A 81 -47.45 -55.29 86.17
C TYR A 81 -46.12 -54.87 86.83
N MET A 82 -45.46 -55.78 87.53
CA MET A 82 -44.14 -55.52 88.14
C MET A 82 -43.06 -55.29 87.08
N ASP A 83 -43.12 -56.00 85.96
CA ASP A 83 -42.17 -55.84 84.85
C ASP A 83 -42.27 -54.46 84.20
N ILE A 84 -43.49 -53.90 84.04
CA ILE A 84 -43.67 -52.52 83.58
C ILE A 84 -43.00 -51.53 84.54
N LEU A 85 -43.20 -51.69 85.85
CA LEU A 85 -42.58 -50.83 86.85
C LEU A 85 -41.05 -50.94 86.82
N ASP A 86 -40.53 -52.15 86.69
CA ASP A 86 -39.09 -52.39 86.58
C ASP A 86 -38.51 -51.78 85.30
N ILE A 87 -39.19 -51.87 84.15
CA ILE A 87 -38.77 -51.21 82.91
C ILE A 87 -38.80 -49.69 83.06
N ARG A 88 -39.89 -49.12 83.60
CA ARG A 88 -40.04 -47.67 83.79
C ARG A 88 -38.97 -47.09 84.70
N ASN A 89 -38.57 -47.85 85.72
CA ASN A 89 -37.53 -47.48 86.69
C ASN A 89 -36.10 -47.90 86.26
N GLY A 90 -35.93 -48.50 85.08
CA GLY A 90 -34.62 -48.87 84.54
C GLY A 90 -33.98 -50.12 85.17
N LYS A 91 -34.77 -50.96 85.84
CA LYS A 91 -34.33 -52.25 86.42
C LYS A 91 -34.40 -53.41 85.42
N LYS A 92 -35.31 -53.33 84.45
CA LYS A 92 -35.45 -54.29 83.35
C LYS A 92 -35.21 -53.62 82.00
N PRO A 93 -34.69 -54.36 81.00
CA PRO A 93 -34.37 -53.78 79.70
C PRO A 93 -35.66 -53.44 78.95
N ARG A 94 -35.66 -52.27 78.29
CA ARG A 94 -36.83 -51.76 77.57
C ARG A 94 -37.07 -52.53 76.26
N PRO A 95 -38.31 -52.93 75.95
CA PRO A 95 -38.71 -53.35 74.61
C PRO A 95 -38.37 -52.31 73.53
N GLU A 96 -37.93 -52.73 72.35
CA GLU A 96 -37.93 -51.82 71.20
C GLU A 96 -39.37 -51.42 70.84
N HIS A 97 -39.57 -50.15 70.49
CA HIS A 97 -40.88 -49.61 70.14
C HIS A 97 -41.95 -49.87 71.21
N TYR A 98 -41.65 -49.49 72.45
CA TYR A 98 -42.53 -49.71 73.60
C TYR A 98 -43.95 -49.16 73.38
N GLU A 99 -44.07 -48.06 72.65
CA GLU A 99 -45.32 -47.40 72.29
C GLU A 99 -46.29 -48.26 71.44
N ARG A 100 -45.86 -49.46 71.01
CA ARG A 100 -46.69 -50.41 70.26
C ARG A 100 -47.41 -51.38 71.21
N ILE A 101 -48.11 -52.36 70.65
CA ILE A 101 -48.92 -53.36 71.37
C ILE A 101 -48.11 -54.46 72.10
N TYR A 102 -46.95 -54.11 72.69
CA TYR A 102 -46.03 -55.07 73.31
C TYR A 102 -46.71 -55.93 74.39
N TRP A 103 -47.44 -55.31 75.32
CA TRP A 103 -48.06 -56.01 76.44
C TRP A 103 -49.25 -56.88 76.05
N ASP A 104 -49.87 -56.63 74.89
CA ASP A 104 -50.91 -57.51 74.36
C ASP A 104 -50.32 -58.83 73.87
N PHE A 105 -49.13 -58.82 73.26
CA PHE A 105 -48.41 -60.03 72.89
C PHE A 105 -47.94 -60.83 74.11
N VAL A 106 -47.43 -60.15 75.14
CA VAL A 106 -47.05 -60.80 76.40
C VAL A 106 -48.27 -61.46 77.05
N ALA A 107 -49.42 -60.78 77.09
CA ALA A 107 -50.65 -61.31 77.65
C ALA A 107 -51.24 -62.47 76.84
N GLY A 108 -51.09 -62.47 75.52
CA GLY A 108 -51.54 -63.54 74.63
C GLY A 108 -50.58 -64.74 74.51
N GLY A 109 -49.40 -64.69 75.15
CA GLY A 109 -48.37 -65.72 75.01
C GLY A 109 -47.75 -65.77 73.61
N LEU A 110 -47.82 -64.68 72.85
CA LEU A 110 -47.28 -64.57 71.50
C LEU A 110 -45.81 -64.11 71.53
N PRO A 111 -45.02 -64.37 70.47
CA PRO A 111 -43.66 -63.86 70.36
C PRO A 111 -43.61 -62.33 70.49
N VAL A 112 -42.73 -61.83 71.34
CA VAL A 112 -42.57 -60.39 71.59
C VAL A 112 -41.40 -59.80 70.80
N PRO A 113 -41.48 -58.52 70.38
CA PRO A 113 -40.37 -57.80 69.78
C PRO A 113 -39.09 -57.85 70.64
N PRO A 114 -37.90 -57.80 70.01
CA PRO A 114 -36.64 -57.77 70.73
C PRO A 114 -36.57 -56.58 71.69
N SER A 115 -35.81 -56.75 72.77
CA SER A 115 -35.50 -55.65 73.68
C SER A 115 -34.36 -54.81 73.12
N SER A 116 -34.41 -53.50 73.37
CA SER A 116 -33.31 -52.58 73.05
C SER A 116 -32.02 -52.88 73.83
N GLY A 117 -32.09 -53.78 74.83
CA GLY A 117 -30.97 -54.13 75.70
C GLY A 117 -30.60 -53.04 76.71
N GLN A 118 -31.24 -51.87 76.67
CA GLN A 118 -30.95 -50.75 77.55
C GLN A 118 -31.80 -50.78 78.82
N THR A 119 -31.13 -50.74 79.97
CA THR A 119 -31.74 -50.56 81.30
C THR A 119 -31.60 -49.09 81.72
N VAL A 120 -32.49 -48.24 81.19
CA VAL A 120 -32.52 -46.80 81.49
C VAL A 120 -33.92 -46.41 81.94
N ALA A 121 -34.02 -45.62 83.01
CA ALA A 121 -35.32 -45.15 83.49
C ALA A 121 -35.97 -44.25 82.44
N LEU A 122 -37.31 -44.35 82.30
CA LEU A 122 -38.06 -43.54 81.34
C LEU A 122 -37.82 -42.04 81.55
N GLN A 123 -37.75 -41.61 82.80
CA GLN A 123 -37.48 -40.21 83.15
C GLN A 123 -36.09 -39.74 82.68
N ASP A 124 -35.09 -40.61 82.64
CA ASP A 124 -33.74 -40.24 82.18
C ASP A 124 -33.68 -40.13 80.65
N LEU A 125 -34.41 -40.98 79.92
CA LEU A 125 -34.57 -40.80 78.47
C LEU A 125 -35.32 -39.50 78.15
N MET A 126 -36.32 -39.15 78.95
CA MET A 126 -37.01 -37.86 78.82
C MET A 126 -36.05 -36.69 79.09
N LYS A 127 -35.16 -36.77 80.10
CA LYS A 127 -34.13 -35.72 80.30
C LYS A 127 -33.21 -35.61 79.08
N GLN A 128 -32.77 -36.74 78.53
CA GLN A 128 -31.90 -36.78 77.35
C GLN A 128 -32.59 -36.22 76.09
N ALA A 129 -33.91 -36.44 75.96
CA ALA A 129 -34.73 -35.86 74.90
C ALA A 129 -35.08 -34.36 75.12
N GLY A 130 -34.53 -33.75 76.16
CA GLY A 130 -34.62 -32.31 76.42
C GLY A 130 -35.95 -31.87 77.04
N PHE A 131 -36.65 -32.77 77.74
CA PHE A 131 -37.85 -32.39 78.48
C PHE A 131 -37.52 -31.35 79.55
N THR A 132 -38.39 -30.35 79.68
CA THR A 132 -38.18 -29.18 80.53
C THR A 132 -38.56 -29.43 81.99
N ASP A 133 -38.05 -28.60 82.89
CA ASP A 133 -38.42 -28.67 84.32
C ASP A 133 -39.93 -28.48 84.54
N GLN A 134 -40.59 -27.68 83.69
CA GLN A 134 -42.05 -27.50 83.72
C GLN A 134 -42.81 -28.78 83.33
N GLU A 135 -42.35 -29.48 82.29
CA GLU A 135 -42.90 -30.78 81.90
C GLU A 135 -42.69 -31.81 83.02
N PHE A 136 -41.48 -31.88 83.60
CA PHE A 136 -41.20 -32.77 84.73
C PHE A 136 -41.98 -32.43 85.98
N ALA A 137 -42.29 -31.16 86.25
CA ALA A 137 -43.13 -30.77 87.38
C ALA A 137 -44.55 -31.38 87.27
N LYS A 138 -45.11 -31.42 86.06
CA LYS A 138 -46.39 -32.08 85.78
C LYS A 138 -46.30 -33.60 85.89
N LEU A 139 -45.21 -34.20 85.42
CA LEU A 139 -44.96 -35.63 85.64
C LEU A 139 -44.83 -35.98 87.12
N LYS A 140 -44.15 -35.15 87.91
CA LYS A 140 -44.02 -35.32 89.36
C LYS A 140 -45.38 -35.19 90.07
N GLN A 141 -46.22 -34.26 89.62
CA GLN A 141 -47.59 -34.11 90.11
C GLN A 141 -48.44 -35.35 89.77
N ALA A 142 -48.35 -35.86 88.54
CA ALA A 142 -49.01 -37.10 88.13
C ALA A 142 -48.51 -38.31 88.93
N GLN A 143 -47.19 -38.40 89.18
CA GLN A 143 -46.58 -39.45 89.97
C GLN A 143 -47.04 -39.41 91.43
N ALA A 144 -47.09 -38.23 92.06
CA ALA A 144 -47.59 -38.09 93.43
C ALA A 144 -49.06 -38.51 93.55
N ASN A 145 -49.89 -38.18 92.54
CA ASN A 145 -51.27 -38.66 92.46
C ASN A 145 -51.33 -40.19 92.23
N SER A 146 -50.35 -40.74 91.50
CA SER A 146 -50.24 -42.17 91.18
C SER A 146 -49.82 -43.01 92.38
N ASP A 147 -48.94 -42.52 93.26
CA ASP A 147 -48.47 -43.27 94.44
C ASP A 147 -49.65 -43.68 95.33
N GLY A 148 -50.67 -42.83 95.42
CA GLY A 148 -51.93 -43.15 96.10
C GLY A 148 -52.74 -44.27 95.43
N LEU A 149 -52.84 -44.24 94.09
CA LEU A 149 -53.56 -45.27 93.33
C LEU A 149 -52.80 -46.60 93.32
N VAL A 150 -51.48 -46.58 93.14
CA VAL A 150 -50.62 -47.76 93.21
C VAL A 150 -50.75 -48.44 94.56
N LYS A 151 -50.85 -47.69 95.66
CA LYS A 151 -51.14 -48.27 96.98
C LYS A 151 -52.48 -49.00 96.99
N THR A 152 -53.52 -48.44 96.40
CA THR A 152 -54.83 -49.12 96.24
C THR A 152 -54.72 -50.39 95.39
N GLU A 153 -53.97 -50.35 94.29
CA GLU A 153 -53.74 -51.50 93.41
C GLU A 153 -52.98 -52.61 94.13
N VAL A 154 -51.94 -52.26 94.88
CA VAL A 154 -51.17 -53.20 95.70
C VAL A 154 -52.02 -53.78 96.83
N ILE A 155 -52.89 -52.99 97.47
CA ILE A 155 -53.87 -53.52 98.44
C ILE A 155 -54.79 -54.54 97.76
N ALA A 156 -55.31 -54.22 96.58
CA ALA A 156 -56.21 -55.11 95.85
C ALA A 156 -55.51 -56.41 95.43
N MET A 157 -54.31 -56.32 94.88
CA MET A 157 -53.52 -57.50 94.48
C MET A 157 -53.16 -58.38 95.69
N ASN A 158 -52.81 -57.78 96.83
CA ASN A 158 -52.50 -58.55 98.03
C ASN A 158 -53.75 -59.19 98.66
N ALA A 159 -54.92 -58.53 98.60
CA ALA A 159 -56.18 -59.12 99.05
C ALA A 159 -56.55 -60.40 98.27
N VAL A 160 -56.27 -60.46 96.96
CA VAL A 160 -56.40 -61.67 96.13
C VAL A 160 -55.51 -62.82 96.64
N LYS A 161 -54.36 -62.50 97.23
CA LYS A 161 -53.42 -63.47 97.80
C LYS A 161 -53.71 -63.81 99.28
N GLY A 162 -54.74 -63.22 99.89
CA GLY A 162 -55.00 -63.32 101.32
C GLY A 162 -53.99 -62.59 102.20
N LEU A 163 -53.33 -61.56 101.64
CA LEU A 163 -52.33 -60.75 102.33
C LEU A 163 -52.90 -59.35 102.60
N PHE A 164 -52.83 -58.91 103.85
CA PHE A 164 -53.41 -57.66 104.32
C PHE A 164 -52.38 -56.83 105.11
N ASP A 165 -52.62 -55.52 105.17
CA ASP A 165 -51.78 -54.56 105.90
C ASP A 165 -51.72 -54.91 107.40
N ASP A 166 -50.50 -54.99 107.93
CA ASP A 166 -50.20 -55.26 109.33
C ASP A 166 -50.28 -54.01 110.24
N GLY A 167 -50.72 -52.88 109.68
CA GLY A 167 -50.80 -51.58 110.35
C GLY A 167 -49.46 -50.83 110.40
N LYS A 168 -48.39 -51.44 109.90
CA LYS A 168 -47.06 -50.84 109.71
C LYS A 168 -46.75 -50.61 108.22
N GLY A 169 -47.72 -50.85 107.34
CA GLY A 169 -47.60 -50.66 105.90
C GLY A 169 -47.02 -51.85 105.15
N ASN A 170 -46.89 -53.02 105.78
CA ASN A 170 -46.46 -54.25 105.11
C ASN A 170 -47.62 -55.26 105.01
N PHE A 171 -47.69 -55.98 103.90
CA PHE A 171 -48.73 -56.99 103.65
C PHE A 171 -48.35 -58.35 104.22
N THR A 172 -48.10 -58.42 105.53
CA THR A 172 -47.64 -59.64 106.21
C THR A 172 -48.75 -60.40 106.93
N ARG A 173 -49.89 -59.75 107.19
CA ARG A 173 -51.06 -60.38 107.84
C ARG A 173 -51.76 -61.30 106.84
N LYS A 174 -51.79 -62.60 107.14
CA LYS A 174 -52.48 -63.61 106.32
C LYS A 174 -53.91 -63.82 106.81
N ASP A 175 -54.87 -63.76 105.89
CA ASP A 175 -56.29 -64.09 106.11
C ASP A 175 -56.86 -64.76 104.84
N ALA A 176 -58.14 -65.14 104.84
CA ALA A 176 -58.80 -65.68 103.66
C ALA A 176 -58.71 -64.67 102.48
N PRO A 177 -58.38 -65.12 101.25
CA PRO A 177 -58.40 -64.26 100.07
C PRO A 177 -59.72 -63.52 99.88
N ASP A 178 -59.66 -62.20 99.71
CA ASP A 178 -60.83 -61.33 99.54
C ASP A 178 -60.87 -60.74 98.12
N MET A 179 -61.32 -61.57 97.17
CA MET A 179 -61.48 -61.18 95.77
C MET A 179 -62.65 -60.22 95.54
N GLU A 180 -63.64 -60.18 96.45
CA GLU A 180 -64.75 -59.24 96.33
C GLU A 180 -64.31 -57.82 96.68
N MET A 181 -63.58 -57.67 97.78
CA MET A 181 -62.93 -56.42 98.15
C MET A 181 -61.99 -55.94 97.04
N ALA A 182 -61.12 -56.82 96.53
CA ALA A 182 -60.17 -56.48 95.46
C ALA A 182 -60.88 -55.98 94.19
N ARG A 183 -61.96 -56.65 93.74
CA ARG A 183 -62.77 -56.19 92.61
C ARG A 183 -63.45 -54.87 92.91
N ARG A 184 -64.07 -54.71 94.09
CA ARG A 184 -64.76 -53.47 94.46
C ARG A 184 -63.82 -52.27 94.41
N ILE A 185 -62.64 -52.35 95.04
CA ILE A 185 -61.73 -51.19 95.11
C ILE A 185 -61.04 -50.87 93.78
N MET A 186 -61.00 -51.80 92.82
CA MET A 186 -60.42 -51.59 91.48
C MET A 186 -61.45 -51.11 90.43
N HIS A 187 -62.75 -51.30 90.72
CA HIS A 187 -63.85 -51.02 89.81
C HIS A 187 -64.87 -50.00 90.35
N ASP A 188 -64.68 -49.45 91.55
CA ASP A 188 -65.56 -48.42 92.10
C ASP A 188 -65.35 -47.04 91.45
N ALA A 189 -66.28 -46.13 91.72
CA ALA A 189 -66.19 -44.75 91.23
C ALA A 189 -64.95 -44.02 91.75
N THR A 190 -64.49 -44.34 92.98
CA THR A 190 -63.32 -43.74 93.62
C THR A 190 -62.05 -44.01 92.83
N TYR A 191 -61.85 -45.25 92.37
CA TYR A 191 -60.73 -45.65 91.54
C TYR A 191 -60.71 -44.85 90.22
N HIS A 192 -61.87 -44.73 89.57
CA HIS A 192 -62.00 -43.95 88.33
C HIS A 192 -61.70 -42.45 88.56
N GLN A 193 -62.15 -41.87 89.67
CA GLN A 193 -61.84 -40.48 90.04
C GLN A 193 -60.35 -40.29 90.32
N ASN A 194 -59.70 -41.22 91.01
CA ASN A 194 -58.27 -41.17 91.28
C ASN A 194 -57.45 -41.31 89.98
N LYS A 195 -57.84 -42.22 89.07
CA LYS A 195 -57.22 -42.32 87.74
C LYS A 195 -57.37 -41.02 86.94
N ALA A 196 -58.56 -40.40 86.95
CA ALA A 196 -58.77 -39.11 86.29
C ALA A 196 -57.87 -38.01 86.88
N ARG A 197 -57.68 -37.96 88.21
CA ARG A 197 -56.76 -37.02 88.88
C ARG A 197 -55.29 -37.22 88.49
N ILE A 198 -54.88 -38.42 88.10
CA ILE A 198 -53.54 -38.69 87.57
C ILE A 198 -53.44 -38.24 86.11
N MET A 199 -54.49 -38.52 85.32
CA MET A 199 -54.51 -38.19 83.89
C MET A 199 -54.57 -36.68 83.62
N GLN A 200 -55.13 -35.87 84.52
CA GLN A 200 -55.16 -34.41 84.34
C GLN A 200 -53.77 -33.76 84.21
N PRO A 201 -52.84 -33.89 85.19
CA PRO A 201 -51.49 -33.35 85.04
C PRO A 201 -50.70 -34.03 83.90
N LEU A 202 -51.01 -35.28 83.55
CA LEU A 202 -50.43 -35.94 82.38
C LEU A 202 -50.90 -35.28 81.07
N ASN A 203 -52.17 -34.93 80.95
CA ASN A 203 -52.70 -34.19 79.81
C ASN A 203 -52.07 -32.80 79.70
N GLU A 204 -51.93 -32.08 80.82
CA GLU A 204 -51.24 -30.78 80.85
C GLU A 204 -49.76 -30.92 80.43
N PHE A 205 -49.10 -32.01 80.83
CA PHE A 205 -47.75 -32.36 80.37
C PHE A 205 -47.70 -32.57 78.85
N LEU A 206 -48.63 -33.33 78.27
CA LEU A 206 -48.69 -33.57 76.81
C LEU A 206 -48.90 -32.27 76.04
N VAL A 207 -49.73 -31.35 76.56
CA VAL A 207 -49.93 -30.01 75.97
C VAL A 207 -48.65 -29.17 76.02
N LEU A 208 -47.92 -29.17 77.15
CA LEU A 208 -46.64 -28.46 77.25
C LEU A 208 -45.60 -29.01 76.26
N LEU A 209 -45.52 -30.34 76.15
CA LEU A 209 -44.65 -31.03 75.20
C LEU A 209 -44.97 -30.68 73.75
N ASP A 210 -46.25 -30.73 73.38
CA ASP A 210 -46.69 -30.41 72.03
C ASP A 210 -46.37 -28.96 71.69
N ASN A 211 -46.67 -28.01 72.59
CA ASN A 211 -46.37 -26.59 72.39
C ASN A 211 -44.87 -26.34 72.20
N ARG A 212 -44.01 -26.90 73.06
CA ARG A 212 -42.55 -26.75 72.97
C ARG A 212 -42.02 -27.29 71.65
N THR A 213 -42.37 -28.53 71.34
CA THR A 213 -41.82 -29.22 70.17
C THR A 213 -42.39 -28.68 68.86
N ALA A 214 -43.66 -28.24 68.83
CA ALA A 214 -44.27 -27.59 67.68
C ALA A 214 -43.62 -26.23 67.42
N ALA A 215 -43.39 -25.43 68.46
CA ALA A 215 -42.71 -24.14 68.34
C ALA A 215 -41.28 -24.30 67.82
N ALA A 216 -40.54 -25.31 68.30
CA ALA A 216 -39.19 -25.60 67.83
C ALA A 216 -39.15 -25.97 66.34
N VAL A 217 -40.09 -26.80 65.87
CA VAL A 217 -40.21 -27.14 64.44
C VAL A 217 -40.61 -25.91 63.61
N ALA A 218 -41.63 -25.17 64.04
CA ALA A 218 -42.11 -23.98 63.34
C ALA A 218 -41.00 -22.92 63.19
N GLN A 219 -40.21 -22.69 64.25
CA GLN A 219 -39.08 -21.77 64.20
C GLN A 219 -38.00 -22.23 63.21
N ALA A 220 -37.65 -23.52 63.22
CA ALA A 220 -36.64 -24.06 62.32
C ALA A 220 -37.09 -24.06 60.84
N GLU A 221 -38.39 -24.30 60.58
CA GLU A 221 -38.98 -24.14 59.25
C GLU A 221 -38.97 -22.68 58.79
N GLN A 222 -39.29 -21.73 59.67
CA GLN A 222 -39.25 -20.30 59.36
C GLN A 222 -37.82 -19.82 59.06
N ASP A 223 -36.83 -20.27 59.83
CA ASP A 223 -35.41 -20.03 59.57
C ASP A 223 -34.98 -20.59 58.20
N THR A 224 -35.51 -21.75 57.81
CA THR A 224 -35.24 -22.35 56.49
C THR A 224 -35.86 -21.51 55.37
N ARG A 225 -37.12 -21.08 55.52
CA ARG A 225 -37.81 -20.24 54.54
C ARG A 225 -37.12 -18.88 54.34
N THR A 226 -36.67 -18.26 55.42
CA THR A 226 -35.95 -16.97 55.35
C THR A 226 -34.58 -17.12 54.70
N ALA A 227 -33.83 -18.17 55.02
CA ALA A 227 -32.57 -18.49 54.33
C ALA A 227 -32.80 -18.75 52.83
N PHE A 228 -33.87 -19.47 52.48
CA PHE A 228 -34.21 -19.75 51.08
C PHE A 228 -34.58 -18.49 50.29
N ALA A 229 -35.41 -17.60 50.87
CA ALA A 229 -35.76 -16.32 50.26
C ALA A 229 -34.53 -15.43 50.03
N LEU A 230 -33.58 -15.42 50.96
CA LEU A 230 -32.30 -14.71 50.80
C LEU A 230 -31.47 -15.30 49.65
N ALA A 231 -31.38 -16.62 49.54
CA ALA A 231 -30.66 -17.27 48.45
C ALA A 231 -31.25 -16.95 47.07
N VAL A 232 -32.59 -16.95 46.94
CA VAL A 232 -33.29 -16.61 45.70
C VAL A 232 -33.07 -15.15 45.29
N THR A 233 -33.15 -14.21 46.26
CA THR A 233 -32.94 -12.78 45.96
C THR A 233 -31.49 -12.50 45.54
N LEU A 234 -30.50 -13.11 46.19
CA LEU A 234 -29.09 -13.01 45.78
C LEU A 234 -28.85 -13.64 44.40
N LEU A 235 -29.51 -14.75 44.07
CA LEU A 235 -29.41 -15.37 42.75
C LEU A 235 -29.96 -14.45 41.65
N ALA A 236 -31.13 -13.85 41.89
CA ALA A 236 -31.74 -12.90 40.94
C ALA A 236 -30.86 -11.66 40.72
N LEU A 237 -30.27 -11.10 41.78
CA LEU A 237 -29.33 -9.98 41.69
C LEU A 237 -28.03 -10.35 40.96
N SER A 238 -27.51 -11.56 41.20
CA SER A 238 -26.34 -12.10 40.50
C SER A 238 -26.57 -12.15 38.99
N VAL A 239 -27.65 -12.84 38.57
CA VAL A 239 -27.99 -12.99 37.14
C VAL A 239 -28.31 -11.65 36.50
N GLY A 240 -29.16 -10.82 37.14
CA GLY A 240 -29.55 -9.51 36.62
C GLY A 240 -28.38 -8.53 36.50
N GLY A 241 -27.49 -8.50 37.51
CA GLY A 241 -26.30 -7.66 37.52
C GLY A 241 -25.32 -8.03 36.40
N THR A 242 -25.04 -9.32 36.20
CA THR A 242 -24.16 -9.79 35.12
C THR A 242 -24.74 -9.47 33.74
N LEU A 243 -26.04 -9.71 33.51
CA LEU A 243 -26.69 -9.38 32.23
C LEU A 243 -26.66 -7.88 31.92
N LEU A 244 -26.92 -7.03 32.91
CA LEU A 244 -26.86 -5.58 32.75
C LEU A 244 -25.45 -5.10 32.40
N CYS A 245 -24.42 -5.60 33.10
CA CYS A 245 -23.02 -5.27 32.79
C CYS A 245 -22.63 -5.71 31.37
N LEU A 246 -22.99 -6.93 30.96
CA LEU A 246 -22.74 -7.41 29.60
C LEU A 246 -23.41 -6.51 28.55
N GLN A 247 -24.65 -6.08 28.79
CA GLN A 247 -25.38 -5.21 27.87
C GLN A 247 -24.75 -3.80 27.75
N LEU A 248 -24.22 -3.26 28.84
CA LEU A 248 -23.50 -1.98 28.83
C LEU A 248 -22.17 -2.09 28.06
N VAL A 249 -21.41 -3.17 28.25
CA VAL A 249 -20.18 -3.44 27.51
C VAL A 249 -20.46 -3.62 26.02
N TYR A 250 -21.51 -4.36 25.66
CA TYR A 250 -21.93 -4.54 24.27
C TYR A 250 -22.25 -3.21 23.57
N ARG A 251 -23.04 -2.34 24.22
CA ARG A 251 -23.36 -1.01 23.68
C ARG A 251 -22.14 -0.10 23.53
N TYR A 252 -21.20 -0.18 24.47
CA TYR A 252 -19.93 0.56 24.39
C TYR A 252 -19.11 0.14 23.17
N ILE A 253 -18.96 -1.17 22.95
CA ILE A 253 -18.22 -1.74 21.82
C ILE A 253 -18.87 -1.35 20.49
N GLN A 254 -20.19 -1.53 20.35
CA GLN A 254 -20.91 -1.19 19.11
C GLN A 254 -20.73 0.27 18.70
N ARG A 255 -20.92 1.21 19.63
CA ARG A 255 -20.83 2.65 19.32
C ARG A 255 -19.45 3.04 18.81
N ASN A 256 -18.42 2.48 19.42
CA ASN A 256 -17.03 2.79 19.10
C ASN A 256 -16.54 2.10 17.82
N LEU A 257 -17.00 0.89 17.54
CA LEU A 257 -16.75 0.21 16.26
C LEU A 257 -17.44 0.94 15.09
N ALA A 258 -18.65 1.45 15.29
CA ALA A 258 -19.37 2.19 14.24
C ALA A 258 -18.57 3.41 13.73
N SER A 259 -17.88 4.12 14.62
CA SER A 259 -17.00 5.23 14.24
C SER A 259 -15.79 4.76 13.42
N ALA A 260 -15.19 3.62 13.78
CA ALA A 260 -14.08 3.03 13.02
C ALA A 260 -14.54 2.55 11.64
N THR A 261 -15.72 1.92 11.56
CA THR A 261 -16.33 1.49 10.29
C THR A 261 -16.62 2.69 9.40
N SER A 262 -17.25 3.74 9.92
CA SER A 262 -17.54 4.95 9.14
C SER A 262 -16.28 5.65 8.63
N ALA A 263 -15.22 5.71 9.44
CA ALA A 263 -13.93 6.25 9.00
C ALA A 263 -13.29 5.39 7.89
N ALA A 264 -13.38 4.06 8.00
CA ALA A 264 -12.89 3.15 6.98
C ALA A 264 -13.71 3.22 5.68
N GLU A 265 -15.03 3.37 5.76
CA GLU A 265 -15.92 3.56 4.61
C GLU A 265 -15.56 4.83 3.83
N LYS A 266 -15.32 5.95 4.51
CA LYS A 266 -14.86 7.19 3.86
C LYS A 266 -13.54 7.02 3.12
N ILE A 267 -12.55 6.35 3.75
CA ILE A 267 -11.28 6.03 3.10
C ILE A 267 -11.49 5.15 1.87
N ALA A 268 -12.39 4.16 1.95
CA ALA A 268 -12.71 3.26 0.83
C ALA A 268 -13.45 3.99 -0.31
N GLU A 269 -14.26 5.00 -0.01
CA GLU A 269 -14.90 5.90 -0.98
C GLU A 269 -13.93 6.94 -1.57
N GLY A 270 -12.67 6.97 -1.09
CA GLY A 270 -11.64 7.90 -1.54
C GLY A 270 -11.68 9.26 -0.84
N ASP A 271 -12.49 9.45 0.18
CA ASP A 271 -12.50 10.69 0.97
C ASP A 271 -11.41 10.64 2.05
N LEU A 272 -10.29 11.33 1.78
CA LEU A 272 -9.16 11.48 2.68
C LEU A 272 -9.12 12.87 3.33
N THR A 273 -10.21 13.64 3.23
CA THR A 273 -10.27 15.02 3.72
C THR A 273 -10.45 15.13 5.22
N GLU A 274 -11.01 14.09 5.84
CA GLU A 274 -11.41 14.11 7.25
C GLU A 274 -10.23 13.87 8.20
N GLU A 275 -10.24 14.61 9.31
CA GLU A 275 -9.28 14.42 10.38
C GLU A 275 -9.81 13.39 11.37
N ILE A 276 -9.22 12.21 11.36
CA ILE A 276 -9.62 11.10 12.23
C ILE A 276 -9.09 11.35 13.64
N SER A 277 -9.93 11.93 14.50
CA SER A 277 -9.56 12.24 15.88
C SER A 277 -9.55 10.99 16.77
N VAL A 278 -8.44 10.74 17.45
CA VAL A 278 -8.32 9.66 18.43
C VAL A 278 -8.62 10.19 19.83
N ALA A 279 -9.85 9.98 20.30
CA ALA A 279 -10.30 10.48 21.61
C ALA A 279 -10.01 9.52 22.78
N HIS A 280 -9.61 8.29 22.50
CA HIS A 280 -9.48 7.22 23.50
C HIS A 280 -8.06 6.63 23.47
N HIS A 281 -7.57 6.15 24.61
CA HIS A 281 -6.26 5.50 24.75
C HIS A 281 -6.40 3.99 25.00
N ASP A 282 -7.57 3.43 24.70
CA ASP A 282 -7.89 2.01 24.84
C ASP A 282 -7.71 1.27 23.50
N GLU A 283 -8.16 0.01 23.44
CA GLU A 283 -8.04 -0.83 22.25
C GLU A 283 -8.75 -0.21 21.03
N VAL A 284 -9.85 0.52 21.24
CA VAL A 284 -10.54 1.30 20.20
C VAL A 284 -9.69 2.48 19.77
N GLY A 285 -9.08 3.18 20.72
CA GLY A 285 -8.12 4.26 20.46
C GLY A 285 -6.97 3.84 19.55
N ILE A 286 -6.37 2.68 19.83
CA ILE A 286 -5.29 2.10 19.02
C ILE A 286 -5.77 1.79 17.59
N LEU A 287 -6.97 1.22 17.44
CA LEU A 287 -7.57 0.97 16.13
C LEU A 287 -7.79 2.27 15.35
N MET A 288 -8.39 3.28 15.99
CA MET A 288 -8.62 4.59 15.38
C MET A 288 -7.31 5.28 15.00
N GLN A 289 -6.26 5.15 15.82
CA GLN A 289 -4.93 5.67 15.51
C GLN A 289 -4.32 4.99 14.29
N ALA A 290 -4.46 3.67 14.16
CA ALA A 290 -4.00 2.94 12.99
C ALA A 290 -4.74 3.40 11.71
N ILE A 291 -6.07 3.57 11.78
CA ILE A 291 -6.87 4.11 10.67
C ILE A 291 -6.44 5.54 10.33
N ALA A 292 -6.21 6.41 11.33
CA ALA A 292 -5.71 7.76 11.12
C ALA A 292 -4.34 7.79 10.42
N THR A 293 -3.43 6.90 10.81
CA THR A 293 -2.12 6.75 10.17
C THR A 293 -2.25 6.25 8.72
N ILE A 294 -3.15 5.29 8.45
CA ILE A 294 -3.44 4.83 7.09
C ILE A 294 -3.97 5.99 6.24
N ASN A 295 -4.95 6.75 6.75
CA ASN A 295 -5.52 7.91 6.06
C ASN A 295 -4.43 8.95 5.72
N GLY A 296 -3.59 9.31 6.70
CA GLY A 296 -2.51 10.27 6.49
C GLY A 296 -1.46 9.81 5.48
N ASN A 297 -1.07 8.52 5.53
CA ASN A 297 -0.12 7.95 4.58
C ASN A 297 -0.69 7.87 3.15
N LEU A 298 -1.96 7.48 3.01
CA LEU A 298 -2.65 7.49 1.71
C LEU A 298 -2.78 8.91 1.18
N ALA A 299 -3.21 9.87 2.00
CA ALA A 299 -3.32 11.27 1.61
C ALA A 299 -1.97 11.83 1.13
N GLY A 300 -0.88 11.54 1.87
CA GLY A 300 0.46 11.95 1.47
C GLY A 300 0.96 11.26 0.19
N MET A 301 0.62 10.00 -0.03
CA MET A 301 0.99 9.26 -1.25
C MET A 301 0.23 9.79 -2.46
N ILE A 302 -1.09 9.97 -2.35
CA ILE A 302 -1.93 10.54 -3.41
C ILE A 302 -1.48 11.97 -3.73
N GLY A 303 -1.17 12.79 -2.73
CA GLY A 303 -0.65 14.15 -2.94
C GLY A 303 0.66 14.18 -3.73
N LYS A 304 1.61 13.29 -3.40
CA LYS A 304 2.87 13.15 -4.16
C LYS A 304 2.64 12.67 -5.58
N ILE A 305 1.67 11.77 -5.81
CA ILE A 305 1.32 11.32 -7.16
C ILE A 305 0.71 12.47 -7.96
N HIS A 306 -0.16 13.29 -7.36
CA HIS A 306 -0.71 14.48 -8.02
C HIS A 306 0.40 15.45 -8.43
N GLU A 307 1.30 15.81 -7.51
CA GLU A 307 2.45 16.68 -7.77
C GLU A 307 3.35 16.12 -8.89
N SER A 308 3.72 14.85 -8.81
CA SER A 308 4.55 14.18 -9.83
C SER A 308 3.86 14.14 -11.20
N THR A 309 2.54 14.03 -11.23
CA THR A 309 1.75 13.99 -12.47
C THR A 309 1.66 15.38 -13.11
N ASP A 310 1.51 16.43 -12.32
CA ASP A 310 1.58 17.81 -12.79
C ASP A 310 2.97 18.15 -13.33
N GLU A 311 4.04 17.78 -12.61
CA GLU A 311 5.41 17.92 -13.09
C GLU A 311 5.64 17.18 -14.42
N MET A 312 5.13 15.95 -14.54
CA MET A 312 5.21 15.17 -15.77
C MET A 312 4.44 15.82 -16.93
N ALA A 313 3.27 16.42 -16.65
CA ALA A 313 2.50 17.16 -17.66
C ALA A 313 3.26 18.40 -18.17
N VAL A 314 3.93 19.14 -17.27
CA VAL A 314 4.78 20.27 -17.65
C VAL A 314 5.99 19.81 -18.46
N ALA A 315 6.73 18.81 -17.98
CA ALA A 315 7.93 18.30 -18.65
C ALA A 315 7.62 17.73 -20.04
N THR A 316 6.52 16.97 -20.19
CA THR A 316 6.09 16.45 -21.49
C THR A 316 5.67 17.57 -22.45
N GLY A 317 5.05 18.64 -21.94
CA GLY A 317 4.77 19.85 -22.71
C GLY A 317 6.04 20.54 -23.22
N GLU A 318 7.08 20.63 -22.39
CA GLU A 318 8.39 21.15 -22.81
C GLU A 318 9.07 20.26 -23.86
N VAL A 319 9.02 18.94 -23.70
CA VAL A 319 9.52 17.98 -24.70
C VAL A 319 8.79 18.15 -26.02
N ALA A 320 7.46 18.22 -26.02
CA ALA A 320 6.67 18.41 -27.23
C ALA A 320 7.05 19.72 -27.95
N LYS A 321 7.22 20.82 -27.20
CA LYS A 321 7.67 22.10 -27.75
C LYS A 321 9.08 22.03 -28.32
N GLY A 322 10.03 21.42 -27.59
CA GLY A 322 11.41 21.25 -28.06
C GLY A 322 11.49 20.36 -29.30
N ASN A 323 10.62 19.36 -29.39
CA ASN A 323 10.56 18.46 -30.54
C ASN A 323 9.96 19.15 -31.77
N ALA A 324 8.98 20.06 -31.59
CA ALA A 324 8.48 20.92 -32.67
C ALA A 324 9.55 21.88 -33.20
N ASP A 325 10.39 22.46 -32.33
CA ASP A 325 11.54 23.27 -32.74
C ASP A 325 12.57 22.44 -33.53
N LEU A 326 12.88 21.23 -33.03
CA LEU A 326 13.79 20.31 -33.73
C LEU A 326 13.25 19.90 -35.11
N SER A 327 11.94 19.69 -35.23
CA SER A 327 11.26 19.42 -36.50
C SER A 327 11.49 20.56 -37.50
N ALA A 328 11.17 21.80 -37.10
CA ALA A 328 11.35 22.98 -37.95
C ALA A 328 12.81 23.19 -38.38
N ARG A 329 13.77 22.94 -37.48
CA ARG A 329 15.20 23.01 -37.79
C ARG A 329 15.64 21.90 -38.74
N THR A 330 15.10 20.70 -38.61
CA THR A 330 15.37 19.56 -39.49
C THR A 330 14.84 19.83 -40.90
N GLU A 331 13.64 20.40 -41.03
CA GLU A 331 13.09 20.83 -42.32
C GLU A 331 13.93 21.93 -42.97
N SER A 332 14.33 22.96 -42.20
CA SER A 332 15.22 24.02 -42.70
C SER A 332 16.59 23.47 -43.12
N GLN A 333 17.11 22.47 -42.40
CA GLN A 333 18.36 21.82 -42.74
C GLN A 333 18.23 20.99 -44.02
N ALA A 334 17.15 20.24 -44.19
CA ALA A 334 16.86 19.52 -45.43
C ALA A 334 16.80 20.47 -46.63
N SER A 335 16.09 21.61 -46.49
CA SER A 335 16.05 22.64 -47.54
C SER A 335 17.44 23.20 -47.87
N SER A 336 18.28 23.43 -46.85
CA SER A 336 19.64 23.95 -47.03
C SER A 336 20.56 22.92 -47.72
N LEU A 337 20.40 21.64 -47.39
CA LEU A 337 21.12 20.54 -48.03
C LEU A 337 20.70 20.39 -49.50
N GLN A 338 19.41 20.51 -49.81
CA GLN A 338 18.91 20.50 -51.19
C GLN A 338 19.55 21.61 -52.03
N GLN A 339 19.61 22.84 -51.50
CA GLN A 339 20.24 23.97 -52.17
C GLN A 339 21.76 23.78 -52.32
N THR A 340 22.41 23.21 -51.29
CA THR A 340 23.85 22.89 -51.33
C THR A 340 24.14 21.84 -52.39
N ALA A 341 23.36 20.75 -52.45
CA ALA A 341 23.50 19.71 -53.47
C ALA A 341 23.34 20.28 -54.89
N SER A 342 22.34 21.11 -55.13
CA SER A 342 22.14 21.77 -56.43
C SER A 342 23.30 22.71 -56.79
N SER A 343 23.82 23.46 -55.81
CA SER A 343 25.00 24.32 -56.00
C SER A 343 26.25 23.50 -56.32
N MET A 344 26.42 22.35 -55.67
CA MET A 344 27.53 21.42 -55.92
C MET A 344 27.45 20.79 -57.31
N GLU A 345 26.25 20.48 -57.82
CA GLU A 345 26.05 20.00 -59.19
C GLU A 345 26.45 21.07 -60.21
N SER A 346 26.02 22.31 -60.00
CA SER A 346 26.42 23.45 -60.85
C SER A 346 27.93 23.72 -60.80
N LEU A 347 28.55 23.60 -59.62
CA LEU A 347 30.01 23.72 -59.48
C LEU A 347 30.74 22.59 -60.20
N THR A 348 30.27 21.35 -60.06
CA THR A 348 30.82 20.18 -60.77
C THR A 348 30.80 20.42 -62.28
N HIS A 349 29.66 20.88 -62.81
CA HIS A 349 29.53 21.21 -64.23
C HIS A 349 30.49 22.32 -64.67
N THR A 350 30.65 23.37 -63.86
CA THR A 350 31.54 24.49 -64.15
C THR A 350 33.01 24.06 -64.14
N VAL A 351 33.44 23.26 -63.17
CA VAL A 351 34.81 22.72 -63.09
C VAL A 351 35.10 21.79 -64.27
N GLN A 352 34.15 20.91 -64.63
CA GLN A 352 34.30 20.04 -65.81
C GLN A 352 34.42 20.84 -67.11
N ARG A 353 33.62 21.90 -67.24
CA ARG A 353 33.71 22.82 -68.37
C ARG A 353 35.06 23.54 -68.41
N ASN A 354 35.55 24.07 -67.28
CA ASN A 354 36.86 24.71 -67.21
C ASN A 354 38.00 23.78 -67.64
N ALA A 355 37.98 22.51 -67.22
CA ALA A 355 38.97 21.52 -67.64
C ALA A 355 38.92 21.26 -69.15
N THR A 356 37.70 21.19 -69.72
CA THR A 356 37.49 20.99 -71.16
C THR A 356 37.95 22.21 -71.95
N ASP A 357 37.56 23.41 -71.52
CA ASP A 357 37.91 24.69 -72.14
C ASP A 357 39.44 24.92 -72.08
N ALA A 358 40.10 24.56 -70.98
CA ALA A 358 41.57 24.62 -70.85
C ALA A 358 42.28 23.64 -71.81
N THR A 359 41.73 22.43 -71.96
CA THR A 359 42.26 21.44 -72.90
C THR A 359 42.15 21.92 -74.35
N GLU A 360 41.00 22.50 -74.71
CA GLU A 360 40.77 23.05 -76.05
C GLU A 360 41.63 24.30 -76.31
N ALA A 361 41.75 25.19 -75.33
CA ALA A 361 42.65 26.34 -75.41
C ALA A 361 44.11 25.90 -75.62
N ASN A 362 44.55 24.84 -74.94
CA ASN A 362 45.89 24.28 -75.14
C ASN A 362 46.09 23.74 -76.58
N ARG A 363 45.07 23.10 -77.16
CA ARG A 363 45.10 22.64 -78.56
C ARG A 363 45.19 23.79 -79.56
N LEU A 364 44.41 24.86 -79.33
CA LEU A 364 44.44 26.07 -80.15
C LEU A 364 45.79 26.79 -80.02
N ALA A 365 46.35 26.86 -78.81
CA ALA A 365 47.67 27.41 -78.54
C ALA A 365 48.76 26.67 -79.31
N ALA A 366 48.79 25.32 -79.24
CA ALA A 366 49.75 24.51 -79.99
C ALA A 366 49.65 24.74 -81.51
N THR A 367 48.43 24.92 -82.02
CA THR A 367 48.19 25.26 -83.44
C THR A 367 48.74 26.65 -83.78
N ALA A 368 48.47 27.66 -82.95
CA ALA A 368 48.97 29.02 -83.13
C ALA A 368 50.52 29.08 -83.05
N SER A 369 51.12 28.31 -82.14
CA SER A 369 52.58 28.16 -82.02
C SER A 369 53.20 27.62 -83.32
N THR A 370 52.56 26.60 -83.91
CA THR A 370 52.97 26.00 -85.19
C THR A 370 52.88 27.02 -86.33
N ILE A 371 51.78 27.78 -86.42
CA ILE A 371 51.59 28.81 -87.44
C ILE A 371 52.62 29.94 -87.28
N ALA A 372 52.87 30.39 -86.05
CA ALA A 372 53.86 31.43 -85.77
C ALA A 372 55.29 30.97 -86.11
N ALA A 373 55.63 29.70 -85.85
CA ALA A 373 56.90 29.10 -86.25
C ALA A 373 57.05 29.08 -87.79
N GLN A 374 56.02 28.61 -88.51
CA GLN A 374 56.00 28.63 -89.98
C GLN A 374 56.10 30.07 -90.53
N GLY A 375 55.43 31.04 -89.90
CA GLY A 375 55.54 32.45 -90.25
C GLY A 375 56.96 32.99 -90.07
N GLY A 376 57.64 32.59 -89.00
CA GLY A 376 59.07 32.87 -88.77
C GLY A 376 59.96 32.32 -89.87
N ASP A 377 59.71 31.09 -90.35
CA ASP A 377 60.45 30.47 -91.45
C ASP A 377 60.27 31.25 -92.77
N VAL A 378 59.03 31.66 -93.09
CA VAL A 378 58.74 32.48 -94.28
C VAL A 378 59.43 33.83 -94.20
N VAL A 379 59.38 34.48 -93.04
CA VAL A 379 60.07 35.76 -92.80
C VAL A 379 61.59 35.60 -92.99
N SER A 380 62.19 34.53 -92.46
CA SER A 380 63.61 34.21 -92.66
C SER A 380 63.96 34.07 -94.15
N GLN A 381 63.09 33.42 -94.94
CA GLN A 381 63.25 33.30 -96.39
C GLN A 381 63.17 34.66 -97.11
N VAL A 382 62.28 35.56 -96.66
CA VAL A 382 62.18 36.92 -97.21
C VAL A 382 63.43 37.75 -96.89
N ILE A 383 63.98 37.66 -95.68
CA ILE A 383 65.24 38.33 -95.31
C ILE A 383 66.38 37.87 -96.23
N SER A 384 66.49 36.56 -96.46
CA SER A 384 67.48 35.99 -97.39
C SER A 384 67.33 36.55 -98.81
N THR A 385 66.08 36.63 -99.30
CA THR A 385 65.76 37.18 -100.62
C THR A 385 66.09 38.67 -100.72
N MET A 386 65.75 39.47 -99.71
CA MET A 386 66.13 40.90 -99.64
C MET A 386 67.64 41.08 -99.62
N GLY A 387 68.38 40.20 -98.93
CA GLY A 387 69.83 40.14 -98.97
C GLY A 387 70.38 39.93 -100.39
N ALA A 388 69.81 38.97 -101.13
CA ALA A 388 70.18 38.70 -102.52
C ALA A 388 69.83 39.86 -103.47
N ILE A 389 68.66 40.51 -103.29
CA ILE A 389 68.28 41.70 -104.07
C ILE A 389 69.26 42.84 -103.80
N ARG A 390 69.64 43.08 -102.53
CA ARG A 390 70.62 44.11 -102.17
C ARG A 390 71.97 43.86 -102.84
N GLU A 391 72.43 42.61 -102.87
CA GLU A 391 73.67 42.23 -103.57
C GLU A 391 73.56 42.51 -105.08
N SER A 392 72.44 42.12 -105.69
CA SER A 392 72.17 42.37 -107.12
C SER A 392 72.15 43.86 -107.45
N SER A 393 71.44 44.68 -106.67
CA SER A 393 71.39 46.14 -106.82
C SER A 393 72.78 46.78 -106.70
N THR A 394 73.60 46.33 -105.75
CA THR A 394 75.00 46.79 -105.59
C THR A 394 75.82 46.46 -106.85
N ARG A 395 75.66 45.26 -107.40
CA ARG A 395 76.33 44.84 -108.64
C ARG A 395 75.90 45.69 -109.83
N ILE A 396 74.61 45.99 -109.98
CA ILE A 396 74.10 46.87 -111.04
C ILE A 396 74.66 48.29 -110.87
N GLY A 397 74.72 48.82 -109.64
CA GLY A 397 75.32 50.13 -109.37
C GLY A 397 76.80 50.22 -109.78
N ASN A 398 77.56 49.15 -109.54
CA ASN A 398 78.94 49.03 -109.99
C ASN A 398 79.06 49.01 -111.53
N ILE A 399 78.23 48.21 -112.22
CA ILE A 399 78.19 48.16 -113.69
C ILE A 399 77.82 49.53 -114.28
N THR A 400 76.83 50.20 -113.69
CA THR A 400 76.38 51.53 -114.14
C THR A 400 77.48 52.56 -113.99
N SER A 401 78.29 52.48 -112.93
CA SER A 401 79.47 53.35 -112.74
C SER A 401 80.55 53.09 -113.80
N VAL A 402 80.70 51.84 -114.27
CA VAL A 402 81.58 51.52 -115.41
C VAL A 402 81.04 52.10 -116.72
N ILE A 403 79.72 52.03 -116.96
CA ILE A 403 79.08 52.59 -118.16
C ILE A 403 79.25 54.12 -118.20
N ASP A 404 79.06 54.81 -117.08
CA ASP A 404 79.32 56.26 -116.98
C ASP A 404 80.79 56.58 -117.29
N GLY A 405 81.73 55.77 -116.79
CA GLY A 405 83.14 55.85 -117.14
C GLY A 405 83.41 55.68 -118.65
N ILE A 406 82.78 54.70 -119.30
CA ILE A 406 82.88 54.48 -120.75
C ILE A 406 82.29 55.66 -121.53
N ALA A 407 81.14 56.18 -121.09
CA ALA A 407 80.48 57.33 -121.70
C ALA A 407 81.35 58.59 -121.60
N PHE A 408 81.99 58.83 -120.45
CA PHE A 408 82.95 59.90 -120.27
C PHE A 408 84.15 59.74 -121.21
N GLN A 409 84.76 58.56 -121.27
CA GLN A 409 85.86 58.27 -122.20
C GLN A 409 85.45 58.50 -123.66
N THR A 410 84.25 58.05 -124.05
CA THR A 410 83.70 58.22 -125.41
C THR A 410 83.47 59.70 -125.74
N ASN A 411 82.98 60.50 -124.79
CA ASN A 411 82.81 61.94 -124.94
C ASN A 411 84.16 62.67 -125.14
N ILE A 412 85.23 62.25 -124.46
CA ILE A 412 86.58 62.78 -124.67
C ILE A 412 87.14 62.37 -126.03
N LEU A 413 86.99 61.10 -126.43
CA LEU A 413 87.38 60.60 -127.75
C LEU A 413 86.67 61.35 -128.89
N ALA A 414 85.36 61.58 -128.75
CA ALA A 414 84.56 62.31 -129.71
C ALA A 414 84.93 63.80 -129.79
N LEU A 415 85.24 64.43 -128.65
CA LEU A 415 85.78 65.79 -128.62
C LEU A 415 87.13 65.87 -129.36
N ASN A 416 88.05 64.93 -129.11
CA ASN A 416 89.34 64.88 -129.80
C ASN A 416 89.15 64.68 -131.31
N ALA A 417 88.24 63.81 -131.73
CA ALA A 417 87.90 63.60 -133.14
C ALA A 417 87.27 64.83 -133.80
N ALA A 418 86.39 65.57 -133.09
CA ALA A 418 85.80 66.81 -133.57
C ALA A 418 86.84 67.91 -133.76
N VAL A 419 87.83 68.00 -132.86
CA VAL A 419 88.96 68.93 -132.96
C VAL A 419 89.84 68.59 -134.18
N GLU A 420 90.18 67.31 -134.39
CA GLU A 420 90.99 66.90 -135.54
C GLU A 420 90.24 67.06 -136.87
N ALA A 421 88.92 66.84 -136.88
CA ALA A 421 88.06 67.09 -138.04
C ALA A 421 87.98 68.59 -138.39
N ALA A 422 87.94 69.49 -137.40
CA ALA A 422 88.02 70.94 -137.62
C ALA A 422 89.38 71.37 -138.20
N ARG A 423 90.45 70.64 -137.84
CA ARG A 423 91.82 70.86 -138.34
C ARG A 423 92.00 70.47 -139.81
N ALA A 424 91.22 69.50 -140.30
CA ALA A 424 91.24 69.02 -141.69
C ALA A 424 90.42 69.91 -142.68
N GLY A 425 89.81 71.00 -142.21
CA GLY A 425 89.10 71.96 -143.07
C GLY A 425 87.88 71.35 -143.80
N GLU A 426 87.65 71.73 -145.07
CA GLU A 426 86.49 71.26 -145.86
C GLU A 426 86.46 69.72 -146.04
N GLN A 427 87.60 69.03 -145.98
CA GLN A 427 87.66 67.57 -146.11
C GLN A 427 87.18 66.83 -144.83
N GLY A 428 87.22 67.49 -143.67
CA GLY A 428 86.84 66.92 -142.37
C GLY A 428 85.38 67.08 -142.00
N ARG A 429 84.58 67.74 -142.84
CA ARG A 429 83.22 68.21 -142.51
C ARG A 429 82.25 67.06 -142.16
N GLY A 430 82.34 65.94 -142.88
CA GLY A 430 81.56 64.72 -142.57
C GLY A 430 81.97 64.05 -141.26
N PHE A 431 83.27 64.01 -140.96
CA PHE A 431 83.80 63.47 -139.70
C PHE A 431 83.45 64.33 -138.50
N ALA A 432 83.42 65.66 -138.64
CA ALA A 432 83.01 66.58 -137.58
C ALA A 432 81.55 66.36 -137.15
N VAL A 433 80.65 66.09 -138.11
CA VAL A 433 79.24 65.77 -137.82
C VAL A 433 79.14 64.45 -137.07
N VAL A 434 79.83 63.40 -137.52
CA VAL A 434 79.85 62.10 -136.83
C VAL A 434 80.43 62.24 -135.41
N ALA A 435 81.53 62.99 -135.23
CA ALA A 435 82.12 63.23 -133.93
C ALA A 435 81.18 63.99 -132.99
N SER A 436 80.43 64.99 -133.49
CA SER A 436 79.39 65.67 -132.71
C SER A 436 78.25 64.74 -132.32
N GLU A 437 77.82 63.85 -133.21
CA GLU A 437 76.76 62.88 -132.94
C GLU A 437 77.19 61.84 -131.90
N VAL A 438 78.42 61.31 -132.02
CA VAL A 438 79.02 60.39 -131.02
C VAL A 438 79.16 61.08 -129.67
N ARG A 439 79.53 62.36 -129.65
CA ARG A 439 79.62 63.14 -128.42
C ARG A 439 78.26 63.33 -127.76
N SER A 440 77.24 63.67 -128.53
CA SER A 440 75.86 63.80 -128.04
C SER A 440 75.35 62.46 -127.49
N LEU A 441 75.64 61.35 -128.18
CA LEU A 441 75.30 60.01 -127.70
C LEU A 441 76.03 59.66 -126.39
N ALA A 442 77.31 60.01 -126.26
CA ALA A 442 78.08 59.80 -125.04
C ALA A 442 77.53 60.62 -123.87
N GLN A 443 77.15 61.89 -124.09
CA GLN A 443 76.50 62.72 -123.07
C GLN A 443 75.13 62.16 -122.66
N ARG A 444 74.33 61.67 -123.62
CA ARG A 444 73.06 60.98 -123.35
C ARG A 444 73.26 59.69 -122.56
N SER A 445 74.27 58.89 -122.89
CA SER A 445 74.61 57.67 -122.16
C SER A 445 75.08 57.94 -120.73
N ALA A 446 75.87 59.00 -120.49
CA ALA A 446 76.26 59.42 -119.16
C ALA A 446 75.06 59.91 -118.33
N ALA A 447 74.17 60.69 -118.93
CA ALA A 447 72.93 61.13 -118.28
C ALA A 447 72.04 59.94 -117.90
N ALA A 448 71.84 58.98 -118.81
CA ALA A 448 71.08 57.76 -118.55
C ALA A 448 71.74 56.87 -117.47
N ALA A 449 73.07 56.74 -117.50
CA ALA A 449 73.80 56.00 -116.46
C ALA A 449 73.65 56.66 -115.08
N LYS A 450 73.69 57.99 -115.00
CA LYS A 450 73.45 58.73 -113.75
C LYS A 450 72.02 58.52 -113.24
N GLU A 451 71.03 58.58 -114.12
CA GLU A 451 69.62 58.32 -113.77
C GLU A 451 69.41 56.88 -113.27
N ILE A 452 70.02 55.88 -113.92
CA ILE A 452 70.01 54.48 -113.44
C ILE A 452 70.68 54.38 -112.06
N LYS A 453 71.81 55.06 -111.84
CA LYS A 453 72.52 55.05 -110.57
C LYS A 453 71.67 55.63 -109.43
N GLU A 454 70.94 56.71 -109.69
CA GLU A 454 69.99 57.29 -108.74
C GLU A 454 68.84 56.32 -108.44
N LEU A 455 68.24 55.69 -109.46
CA LEU A 455 67.18 54.67 -109.29
C LEU A 455 67.64 53.45 -108.51
N ILE A 456 68.87 52.98 -108.72
CA ILE A 456 69.47 51.87 -107.96
C ILE A 456 69.75 52.28 -106.51
N GLY A 457 70.18 53.53 -106.28
CA GLY A 457 70.34 54.09 -104.95
C GLY A 457 69.02 54.11 -104.17
N ASP A 458 67.95 54.62 -104.77
CA ASP A 458 66.60 54.62 -104.16
C ASP A 458 66.11 53.17 -103.92
N SER A 459 66.28 52.28 -104.91
CA SER A 459 65.90 50.87 -104.77
C SER A 459 66.66 50.17 -103.65
N SER A 460 67.96 50.42 -103.49
CA SER A 460 68.76 49.87 -102.39
C SER A 460 68.30 50.40 -101.03
N GLY A 461 67.98 51.70 -100.93
CA GLY A 461 67.42 52.28 -99.72
C GLY A 461 66.07 51.66 -99.33
N ARG A 462 65.20 51.41 -100.31
CA ARG A 462 63.91 50.73 -100.10
C ARG A 462 64.09 49.27 -99.67
N VAL A 463 65.05 48.55 -100.25
CA VAL A 463 65.36 47.16 -99.84
C VAL A 463 65.91 47.11 -98.41
N GLU A 464 66.76 48.05 -98.01
CA GLU A 464 67.27 48.12 -96.64
C GLU A 464 66.17 48.46 -95.63
N ALA A 465 65.26 49.38 -95.97
CA ALA A 465 64.08 49.65 -95.16
C ALA A 465 63.18 48.42 -95.04
N GLY A 466 62.93 47.71 -96.15
CA GLY A 466 62.16 46.47 -96.17
C GLY A 466 62.81 45.36 -95.33
N ALA A 467 64.13 45.19 -95.42
CA ALA A 467 64.87 44.20 -94.63
C ALA A 467 64.73 44.47 -93.12
N ARG A 468 64.77 45.73 -92.69
CA ARG A 468 64.55 46.10 -91.27
C ARG A 468 63.13 45.77 -90.80
N MET A 469 62.11 46.09 -91.59
CA MET A 469 60.71 45.78 -91.24
C MET A 469 60.47 44.27 -91.13
N VAL A 470 61.09 43.49 -92.02
CA VAL A 470 60.96 42.03 -92.03
C VAL A 470 61.74 41.38 -90.86
N ASP A 471 62.92 41.89 -90.50
CA ASP A 471 63.65 41.46 -89.28
C ASP A 471 62.84 41.73 -88.00
N GLU A 472 62.22 42.89 -87.90
CA GLU A 472 61.31 43.22 -86.80
C GLU A 472 60.11 42.27 -86.74
N ALA A 473 59.48 42.00 -87.89
CA ALA A 473 58.39 41.01 -87.98
C ALA A 473 58.85 39.61 -87.50
N GLY A 474 60.09 39.21 -87.83
CA GLY A 474 60.67 37.94 -87.37
C GLY A 474 60.85 37.87 -85.85
N LYS A 475 61.32 38.96 -85.24
CA LYS A 475 61.40 39.08 -83.78
C LYS A 475 60.03 39.01 -83.11
N THR A 476 59.01 39.65 -83.71
CA THR A 476 57.63 39.56 -83.21
C THR A 476 57.10 38.13 -83.29
N MET A 477 57.38 37.37 -84.36
CA MET A 477 56.98 35.96 -84.44
C MET A 477 57.64 35.12 -83.33
N ALA A 478 58.93 35.34 -83.04
CA ALA A 478 59.61 34.66 -81.94
C ALA A 478 59.00 34.99 -80.57
N GLN A 479 58.60 36.24 -80.35
CA GLN A 479 57.89 36.66 -79.13
C GLN A 479 56.51 35.99 -79.02
N ILE A 480 55.77 35.84 -80.12
CA ILE A 480 54.49 35.13 -80.14
C ILE A 480 54.69 33.66 -79.71
N VAL A 481 55.68 32.96 -80.25
CA VAL A 481 55.97 31.56 -79.86
C VAL A 481 56.26 31.45 -78.36
N LEU A 482 57.03 32.37 -77.79
CA LEU A 482 57.31 32.39 -76.36
C LEU A 482 56.04 32.65 -75.51
N ALA A 483 55.20 33.61 -75.91
CA ALA A 483 53.95 33.91 -75.22
C ALA A 483 52.96 32.72 -75.26
N VAL A 484 52.90 32.02 -76.40
CA VAL A 484 52.05 30.83 -76.55
C VAL A 484 52.54 29.67 -75.66
N ARG A 485 53.86 29.45 -75.55
CA ARG A 485 54.41 28.45 -74.60
C ARG A 485 54.07 28.77 -73.14
N GLN A 486 54.07 30.05 -72.76
CA GLN A 486 53.65 30.46 -71.43
C GLN A 486 52.15 30.17 -71.21
N LEU A 487 51.33 30.39 -72.24
CA LEU A 487 49.89 30.07 -72.22
C LEU A 487 49.64 28.57 -72.05
N GLU A 488 50.39 27.70 -72.75
CA GLU A 488 50.32 26.24 -72.57
C GLU A 488 50.59 25.84 -71.11
N GLY A 489 51.59 26.45 -70.46
CA GLY A 489 51.88 26.22 -69.04
C GLY A 489 50.74 26.62 -68.10
N ILE A 490 50.08 27.76 -68.38
CA ILE A 490 48.90 28.21 -67.62
C ILE A 490 47.73 27.23 -67.82
N MET A 491 47.47 26.78 -69.05
CA MET A 491 46.39 25.82 -69.33
C MET A 491 46.62 24.46 -68.66
N ALA A 492 47.86 23.98 -68.61
CA ALA A 492 48.22 22.80 -67.84
C ALA A 492 47.94 22.99 -66.33
N GLY A 493 48.28 24.17 -65.80
CA GLY A 493 47.95 24.55 -64.41
C GLY A 493 46.44 24.54 -64.13
N ILE A 494 45.62 25.12 -65.02
CA ILE A 494 44.15 25.13 -64.88
C ILE A 494 43.58 23.72 -64.95
N THR A 495 44.10 22.87 -65.83
CA THR A 495 43.64 21.48 -65.97
C THR A 495 43.91 20.69 -64.68
N ASN A 496 45.12 20.82 -64.11
CA ASN A 496 45.47 20.17 -62.85
C ASN A 496 44.64 20.69 -61.67
N ALA A 497 44.48 22.02 -61.55
CA ALA A 497 43.65 22.62 -60.50
C ALA A 497 42.19 22.20 -60.62
N SER A 498 41.66 22.08 -61.84
CA SER A 498 40.28 21.62 -62.07
C SER A 498 40.12 20.15 -61.69
N ALA A 499 41.11 19.30 -61.93
CA ALA A 499 41.09 17.89 -61.49
C ALA A 499 41.10 17.75 -59.95
N GLU A 500 41.90 18.58 -59.27
CA GLU A 500 41.93 18.63 -57.80
C GLU A 500 40.58 19.15 -57.24
N GLN A 501 40.03 20.22 -57.81
CA GLN A 501 38.70 20.73 -57.45
C GLN A 501 37.61 19.68 -57.66
N SER A 502 37.65 18.93 -58.76
CA SER A 502 36.70 17.84 -59.02
C SER A 502 36.77 16.76 -57.94
N THR A 503 37.98 16.42 -57.48
CA THR A 503 38.18 15.45 -56.39
C THR A 503 37.63 15.99 -55.07
N GLY A 504 37.94 17.24 -54.72
CA GLY A 504 37.39 17.88 -53.51
C GLY A 504 35.86 18.01 -53.54
N ILE A 505 35.27 18.30 -54.70
CA ILE A 505 33.82 18.33 -54.90
C ILE A 505 33.19 16.95 -54.65
N GLN A 506 33.82 15.86 -55.08
CA GLN A 506 33.34 14.50 -54.81
C GLN A 506 33.33 14.18 -53.30
N GLU A 507 34.33 14.63 -52.55
CA GLU A 507 34.36 14.47 -51.09
C GLU A 507 33.25 15.27 -50.40
N VAL A 508 33.05 16.52 -50.82
CA VAL A 508 31.93 17.35 -50.32
C VAL A 508 30.59 16.70 -50.64
N ASN A 509 30.41 16.14 -51.83
CA ASN A 509 29.17 15.45 -52.21
C ASN A 509 28.89 14.23 -51.32
N ARG A 510 29.93 13.44 -50.98
CA ARG A 510 29.79 12.34 -50.00
C ARG A 510 29.37 12.88 -48.62
N ALA A 511 29.96 13.97 -48.15
CA ALA A 511 29.59 14.59 -46.87
C ALA A 511 28.14 15.10 -46.88
N VAL A 512 27.69 15.74 -47.96
CA VAL A 512 26.29 16.20 -48.13
C VAL A 512 25.32 15.01 -48.12
N THR A 513 25.66 13.91 -48.81
CA THR A 513 24.84 12.69 -48.80
C THR A 513 24.72 12.08 -47.40
N GLN A 514 25.82 12.08 -46.64
CA GLN A 514 25.79 11.61 -45.25
C GLN A 514 24.96 12.54 -44.35
N MET A 515 25.06 13.86 -44.53
CA MET A 515 24.23 14.83 -43.82
C MET A 515 22.74 14.66 -44.14
N ASP A 516 22.39 14.34 -45.38
CA ASP A 516 21.01 14.05 -45.78
C ASP A 516 20.48 12.81 -45.04
N ALA A 517 21.24 11.72 -44.99
CA ALA A 517 20.87 10.51 -44.24
C ALA A 517 20.64 10.80 -42.74
N ILE A 518 21.50 11.60 -42.10
CA ILE A 518 21.33 12.02 -40.70
C ILE A 518 20.08 12.92 -40.56
N THR A 519 19.83 13.81 -41.53
CA THR A 519 18.66 14.69 -41.51
C THR A 519 17.35 13.89 -41.60
N GLN A 520 17.30 12.87 -42.45
CA GLN A 520 16.17 11.94 -42.53
C GLN A 520 16.02 11.12 -41.23
N GLN A 521 17.11 10.66 -40.64
CA GLN A 521 17.08 9.99 -39.34
C GLN A 521 16.56 10.91 -38.23
N ASN A 522 16.96 12.18 -38.21
CA ASN A 522 16.45 13.18 -37.27
C ASN A 522 14.95 13.39 -37.45
N ALA A 523 14.45 13.43 -38.69
CA ALA A 523 13.01 13.52 -38.95
C ALA A 523 12.25 12.33 -38.36
N ALA A 524 12.76 11.10 -38.55
CA ALA A 524 12.17 9.90 -37.95
C ALA A 524 12.23 9.92 -36.41
N LEU A 525 13.34 10.38 -35.83
CA LEU A 525 13.49 10.53 -34.37
C LEU A 525 12.53 11.57 -33.80
N VAL A 526 12.30 12.67 -34.53
CA VAL A 526 11.31 13.68 -34.16
C VAL A 526 9.91 13.08 -34.15
N GLU A 527 9.50 12.31 -35.15
CA GLU A 527 8.19 11.63 -35.13
C GLU A 527 8.05 10.66 -33.94
N GLN A 528 9.09 9.86 -33.68
CA GLN A 528 9.11 8.94 -32.54
C GLN A 528 9.04 9.67 -31.19
N ALA A 529 9.78 10.75 -31.03
CA ALA A 529 9.78 11.57 -29.82
C ALA A 529 8.43 12.28 -29.62
N ALA A 530 7.77 12.71 -30.69
CA ALA A 530 6.43 13.30 -30.62
C ALA A 530 5.40 12.27 -30.14
N ALA A 531 5.42 11.07 -30.71
CA ALA A 531 4.55 9.97 -30.28
C ALA A 531 4.80 9.56 -28.83
N ALA A 532 6.06 9.50 -28.40
CA ALA A 532 6.42 9.19 -27.01
C ALA A 532 5.95 10.28 -26.03
N ALA A 533 6.16 11.56 -26.38
CA ALA A 533 5.70 12.68 -25.57
C ALA A 533 4.16 12.69 -25.43
N GLU A 534 3.43 12.41 -26.50
CA GLU A 534 1.97 12.31 -26.46
C GLU A 534 1.51 11.12 -25.61
N SER A 535 2.13 9.95 -25.73
CA SER A 535 1.81 8.81 -24.88
C SER A 535 2.08 9.09 -23.40
N LEU A 536 3.18 9.77 -23.06
CA LEU A 536 3.46 10.18 -21.69
C LEU A 536 2.43 11.18 -21.16
N ARG A 537 1.98 12.12 -22.01
CA ARG A 537 0.91 13.07 -21.68
C ARG A 537 -0.42 12.35 -21.40
N GLU A 538 -0.79 11.36 -22.21
CA GLU A 538 -1.96 10.52 -21.98
C GLU A 538 -1.86 9.70 -20.69
N GLN A 539 -0.68 9.12 -20.40
CA GLN A 539 -0.42 8.39 -19.16
C GLN A 539 -0.51 9.31 -17.94
N ALA A 540 0.04 10.52 -18.01
CA ALA A 540 -0.10 11.53 -16.97
C ALA A 540 -1.57 11.88 -16.73
N GLN A 541 -2.34 12.14 -17.78
CA GLN A 541 -3.78 12.40 -17.65
C GLN A 541 -4.57 11.19 -17.13
N GLY A 542 -4.15 9.97 -17.47
CA GLY A 542 -4.70 8.73 -16.93
C GLY A 542 -4.47 8.63 -15.41
N LEU A 543 -3.24 8.87 -14.98
CA LEU A 543 -2.87 8.90 -13.55
C LEU A 543 -3.61 10.00 -12.80
N ALA A 544 -3.64 11.22 -13.33
CA ALA A 544 -4.38 12.36 -12.76
C ALA A 544 -5.86 12.01 -12.56
N ARG A 545 -6.51 11.42 -13.57
CA ARG A 545 -7.91 10.96 -13.45
C ARG A 545 -8.07 9.87 -12.40
N ALA A 546 -7.19 8.88 -12.38
CA ALA A 546 -7.25 7.80 -11.40
C ALA A 546 -7.15 8.33 -9.96
N VAL A 547 -6.22 9.25 -9.71
CA VAL A 547 -6.03 9.84 -8.37
C VAL A 547 -7.06 10.90 -8.03
N SER A 548 -7.69 11.57 -9.02
CA SER A 548 -8.74 12.58 -8.78
C SER A 548 -10.01 12.03 -8.13
N THR A 549 -10.19 10.70 -8.13
CA THR A 549 -11.23 10.02 -7.36
C THR A 549 -11.03 10.21 -5.85
N PHE A 550 -9.77 10.38 -5.42
CA PHE A 550 -9.43 10.63 -4.03
C PHE A 550 -9.51 12.13 -3.74
N ARG A 551 -10.17 12.49 -2.65
CA ARG A 551 -10.33 13.89 -2.22
C ARG A 551 -9.33 14.19 -1.12
N LEU A 552 -8.43 15.14 -1.37
CA LEU A 552 -7.42 15.55 -0.40
C LEU A 552 -7.83 16.82 0.37
N ARG A 553 -7.35 16.90 1.60
CA ARG A 553 -7.50 18.10 2.44
C ARG A 553 -6.71 19.25 1.83
N GLY A 554 -7.39 20.19 1.19
CA GLY A 554 -6.80 21.42 0.65
C GLY A 554 -7.16 21.73 -0.81
N GLU A 555 -7.69 20.77 -1.57
CA GLU A 555 -8.07 21.00 -2.98
C GLU A 555 -9.40 21.76 -3.15
N GLY A 556 -10.17 21.94 -2.07
CA GLY A 556 -11.50 22.56 -2.09
C GLY A 556 -11.56 24.08 -1.99
N SER A 557 -10.44 24.82 -1.92
CA SER A 557 -10.51 26.27 -1.62
C SER A 557 -9.62 27.20 -2.47
N GLY A 558 -8.95 26.72 -3.51
CA GLY A 558 -7.99 27.52 -4.30
C GLY A 558 -8.47 28.03 -5.67
N TYR A 559 -9.41 27.36 -6.33
CA TYR A 559 -9.69 27.62 -7.76
C TYR A 559 -10.95 28.46 -8.05
N ALA A 560 -11.76 28.81 -7.03
CA ALA A 560 -13.01 29.54 -7.25
C ALA A 560 -12.88 31.07 -7.40
N THR A 561 -11.71 31.67 -7.16
CA THR A 561 -11.55 33.14 -7.16
C THR A 561 -10.78 33.73 -8.35
N ALA A 562 -10.12 32.91 -9.17
CA ALA A 562 -9.38 33.41 -10.34
C ALA A 562 -10.25 33.69 -11.58
N SER A 563 -11.41 33.03 -11.72
CA SER A 563 -12.31 33.25 -12.87
C SER A 563 -13.15 34.52 -12.78
N ALA A 564 -13.30 35.13 -11.60
CA ALA A 564 -14.10 36.36 -11.41
C ALA A 564 -13.28 37.65 -11.64
N ALA A 565 -11.94 37.58 -11.54
CA ALA A 565 -11.06 38.74 -11.76
C ALA A 565 -10.68 38.94 -13.24
N ALA A 566 -10.82 37.93 -14.09
CA ALA A 566 -10.58 38.04 -15.53
C ALA A 566 -11.77 38.65 -16.30
N HIS A 567 -13.00 38.50 -15.80
CA HIS A 567 -14.19 39.05 -16.46
C HIS A 567 -14.43 40.55 -16.18
N SER A 568 -13.80 41.10 -15.14
CA SER A 568 -13.90 42.53 -14.78
C SER A 568 -12.83 43.42 -15.42
N ARG A 569 -11.75 42.84 -16.00
CA ARG A 569 -10.73 43.61 -16.75
C ARG A 569 -11.03 43.76 -18.24
N HIS A 570 -11.95 42.97 -18.82
CA HIS A 570 -12.30 43.08 -20.24
C HIS A 570 -13.36 44.17 -20.53
N LEU A 571 -14.03 44.71 -19.51
CA LEU A 571 -15.06 45.76 -19.64
C LEU A 571 -14.54 47.20 -19.42
N ALA A 572 -13.24 47.37 -19.11
CA ALA A 572 -12.65 48.69 -18.82
C ALA A 572 -11.76 49.26 -19.95
N LEU A 573 -11.71 48.61 -21.12
CA LEU A 573 -10.94 49.07 -22.29
C LEU A 573 -11.80 49.41 -23.52
N SER A 574 -13.12 49.50 -23.35
CA SER A 574 -14.03 50.02 -24.38
C SER A 574 -14.73 51.27 -23.87
N HIS A 575 -14.02 52.39 -23.84
CA HIS A 575 -14.60 53.73 -23.92
C HIS A 575 -13.58 54.76 -24.41
#